data_AF-A0A928IKL1-F1
#
_entry.id   AF-A0A928IKL1-F1
#
_cell.length_a   1.000
_cell.length_b   1.000
_cell.length_c   1.000
_cell.angle_alpha   90.00
_cell.angle_beta   90.00
_cell.angle_gamma   90.00
#
_symmetry.space_group_name_H-M   'P 1'
#
loop_
_entity.id
_entity.type
_entity.pdbx_description
1 polymer ?
#
loop_
_entity_poly.entity_id
_entity_poly.type
_entity_poly.pdbx_seq_one_letter_code
_entity_poly.pdbx_strand_id
1 'polypeptide(L)'
;MEWIRWSRYSDSAVVETGEMPPRNLPMVLKSYGEQAKELLEQNGADHVVYAVIEYTPESKIKEVQFYMLELDDATFQERVNLLTDSVVYAVHKR
;
A
#
# COMPACT_ATOMS: atom_id res chain seq x y z
N MET A 1 -21.91 -10.30 1.04
CA MET A 1 -20.91 -9.21 1.17
C MET A 1 -19.65 -9.71 0.50
N GLU A 2 -19.11 -8.95 -0.45
CA GLU A 2 -17.85 -9.30 -1.13
C GLU A 2 -16.70 -9.00 -0.16
N TRP A 3 -15.90 -10.02 0.17
CA TRP A 3 -14.74 -9.87 1.02
C TRP A 3 -13.57 -9.37 0.19
N ILE A 4 -12.75 -8.49 0.77
CA ILE A 4 -11.55 -7.96 0.13
C ILE A 4 -10.39 -8.87 0.52
N ARG A 5 -9.72 -9.43 -0.48
CA ARG A 5 -8.45 -10.12 -0.30
C ARG A 5 -7.34 -9.12 -0.06
N TRP A 6 -6.43 -9.47 0.82
CA TRP A 6 -5.24 -8.67 1.06
C TRP A 6 -4.01 -9.55 1.25
N SER A 7 -2.87 -8.97 0.89
CA SER A 7 -1.55 -9.59 1.02
C SER A 7 -0.59 -8.58 1.64
N ARG A 8 0.25 -9.00 2.58
CA ARG A 8 1.32 -8.20 3.16
C ARG A 8 2.66 -8.68 2.61
N TYR A 9 3.48 -7.74 2.18
CA TYR A 9 4.79 -8.01 1.62
C TYR A 9 5.91 -7.52 2.54
N SER A 10 7.02 -8.24 2.55
CA SER A 10 8.31 -7.86 3.15
C SER A 10 9.42 -8.24 2.18
N ASP A 11 10.32 -7.31 1.84
CA ASP A 11 11.49 -7.55 0.96
C ASP A 11 11.20 -8.37 -0.32
N SER A 12 10.03 -8.15 -0.93
CA SER A 12 9.53 -8.83 -2.15
C SER A 12 8.89 -10.20 -1.96
N ALA A 13 8.74 -10.70 -0.74
CA ALA A 13 7.99 -11.92 -0.43
C ALA A 13 6.64 -11.60 0.20
N VAL A 14 5.59 -12.35 -0.18
CA VAL A 14 4.32 -12.36 0.57
C VAL A 14 4.59 -13.05 1.90
N VAL A 15 4.42 -12.32 2.99
CA VAL A 15 4.63 -12.83 4.35
C VAL A 15 3.31 -13.15 5.06
N GLU A 16 2.21 -12.59 4.57
CA GLU A 16 0.89 -12.78 5.17
C GLU A 16 -0.20 -12.52 4.13
N THR A 17 -1.31 -13.23 4.23
CA THR A 17 -2.49 -13.02 3.38
C THR A 17 -3.74 -13.19 4.22
N GLY A 18 -4.83 -12.53 3.83
CA GLY A 18 -6.11 -12.74 4.47
C GLY A 18 -7.26 -12.10 3.72
N GLU A 19 -8.39 -12.05 4.39
CA GLU A 19 -9.61 -11.43 3.88
C GLU A 19 -10.17 -10.46 4.92
N MET A 20 -10.78 -9.37 4.48
CA MET A 20 -11.46 -8.41 5.34
C MET A 20 -12.78 -7.94 4.74
N PRO A 21 -13.77 -7.56 5.57
CA PRO A 21 -14.95 -6.90 5.04
C PRO A 21 -14.58 -5.48 4.57
N PRO A 22 -15.23 -4.95 3.50
CA PRO A 22 -14.90 -3.63 2.95
C PRO A 22 -14.93 -2.48 3.97
N ARG A 23 -15.83 -2.56 4.96
CA ARG A 23 -15.94 -1.56 6.04
C ARG A 23 -14.69 -1.43 6.90
N ASN A 24 -13.82 -2.44 6.94
CA ASN A 24 -12.59 -2.40 7.75
C ASN A 24 -11.44 -1.72 7.00
N LEU A 25 -11.48 -1.67 5.66
CA LEU A 25 -10.38 -1.16 4.84
C LEU A 25 -9.93 0.26 5.24
N PRO A 26 -10.82 1.25 5.46
CA PRO A 26 -10.38 2.59 5.85
C PRO A 26 -9.61 2.62 7.18
N MET A 27 -10.02 1.80 8.15
CA MET A 27 -9.34 1.71 9.45
C MET A 27 -7.96 1.05 9.32
N VAL A 28 -7.85 0.01 8.51
CA VAL A 28 -6.57 -0.67 8.25
C VAL A 28 -5.61 0.27 7.51
N LEU A 29 -6.07 0.95 6.44
CA LEU A 29 -5.26 1.93 5.71
C LEU A 29 -4.75 3.05 6.62
N LYS A 30 -5.60 3.56 7.52
CA LYS A 30 -5.19 4.58 8.49
C LYS A 30 -4.05 4.07 9.39
N SER A 31 -4.18 2.88 9.94
CA SER A 31 -3.17 2.30 10.83
C SER A 31 -1.83 2.04 10.12
N TYR A 32 -1.87 1.60 8.86
CA TYR A 32 -0.65 1.47 8.05
C TYR A 32 -0.05 2.83 7.71
N GLY A 33 -0.87 3.84 7.40
CA GLY A 33 -0.40 5.20 7.13
C GLY A 33 0.30 5.85 8.33
N GLU A 34 -0.19 5.60 9.56
CA GLU A 34 0.46 6.04 10.80
C GLU A 34 1.84 5.38 10.97
N GLN A 35 1.94 4.06 10.80
CA GLN A 35 3.23 3.33 10.86
C GLN A 35 4.21 3.77 9.76
N ALA A 36 3.72 4.00 8.55
CA ALA A 36 4.55 4.47 7.44
C ALA A 36 5.12 5.87 7.71
N LYS A 37 4.34 6.74 8.36
CA LYS A 37 4.81 8.05 8.78
C LYS A 37 5.91 7.96 9.84
N GLU A 38 5.77 7.07 10.81
CA GLU A 38 6.81 6.81 11.80
C GLU A 38 8.10 6.29 11.14
N LEU A 39 7.98 5.37 10.17
CA LEU A 39 9.11 4.83 9.44
C LEU A 39 9.85 5.91 8.64
N LEU A 40 9.10 6.75 7.91
CA LEU A 40 9.64 7.89 7.15
C LEU A 40 10.45 8.84 8.06
N GLU A 41 9.93 9.14 9.25
CA GLU A 41 10.57 10.04 10.23
C GLU A 41 11.85 9.44 10.83
N GLN A 42 11.93 8.10 10.97
CA GLN A 42 13.08 7.41 11.56
C GLN A 42 14.25 7.25 10.58
N ASN A 43 13.95 6.91 9.32
CA ASN A 43 14.95 6.44 8.37
C ASN A 43 15.32 7.47 7.30
N GLY A 44 14.55 8.56 7.18
CA GLY A 44 14.89 9.71 6.34
C GLY A 44 14.67 9.50 4.83
N ALA A 45 13.95 8.44 4.44
CA ALA A 45 13.49 8.24 3.07
C ALA A 45 12.64 9.43 2.57
N ASP A 46 12.50 9.56 1.26
CA ASP A 46 11.65 10.63 0.69
C ASP A 46 10.18 10.21 0.63
N HIS A 47 9.94 8.90 0.44
CA HIS A 47 8.60 8.32 0.39
C HIS A 47 8.54 6.97 1.11
N VAL A 48 7.37 6.65 1.68
CA VAL A 48 7.05 5.29 2.12
C VAL A 48 5.72 4.86 1.52
N VAL A 49 5.75 3.85 0.65
CA VAL A 49 4.54 3.21 0.10
C VAL A 49 4.07 2.15 1.08
N TYR A 50 2.84 2.28 1.56
CA TYR A 50 2.29 1.38 2.58
C TYR A 50 1.11 0.54 2.10
N ALA A 51 0.44 0.94 1.02
CA ALA A 51 -0.57 0.12 0.40
C ALA A 51 -0.73 0.40 -1.10
N VAL A 52 -1.15 -0.62 -1.84
CA VAL A 52 -1.62 -0.52 -3.23
C VAL A 52 -2.96 -1.25 -3.30
N ILE A 53 -3.98 -0.59 -3.83
CA ILE A 53 -5.28 -1.20 -4.10
C ILE A 53 -5.36 -1.45 -5.61
N GLU A 54 -5.39 -2.71 -6.00
CA GLU A 54 -5.57 -3.12 -7.40
C GLU A 54 -7.07 -3.30 -7.68
N TYR A 55 -7.53 -2.79 -8.83
CA TYR A 55 -8.92 -2.93 -9.26
C TYR A 55 -9.07 -3.88 -10.45
N THR A 56 -10.22 -4.53 -10.55
CA THR A 56 -10.64 -5.27 -11.75
C THR A 56 -11.11 -4.28 -12.83
N PRO A 57 -11.20 -4.70 -14.10
CA PRO A 57 -11.76 -3.86 -15.18
C PRO A 57 -13.18 -3.34 -14.89
N GLU A 58 -13.95 -4.05 -14.06
CA GLU A 58 -15.28 -3.65 -13.60
C GLU A 58 -15.24 -2.66 -12.40
N SER A 59 -14.09 -2.06 -12.12
CA SER A 59 -13.88 -1.11 -11.00
C SER A 59 -14.17 -1.68 -9.62
N LYS A 60 -13.97 -2.99 -9.44
CA LYS A 60 -14.05 -3.66 -8.13
C LYS A 60 -12.66 -3.83 -7.54
N ILE A 61 -12.54 -3.83 -6.21
CA ILE A 61 -11.25 -4.14 -5.57
C ILE A 61 -10.91 -5.61 -5.85
N LYS A 62 -9.80 -5.83 -6.54
CA LYS A 62 -9.22 -7.15 -6.81
C LYS A 62 -8.44 -7.64 -5.61
N GLU A 63 -7.54 -6.80 -5.09
CA GLU A 63 -6.69 -7.09 -3.96
C GLU A 63 -6.19 -5.79 -3.31
N VAL A 64 -5.95 -5.82 -2.00
CA VAL A 64 -5.20 -4.78 -1.29
C VAL A 64 -3.84 -5.34 -0.88
N GLN A 65 -2.77 -4.76 -1.40
CA GLN A 65 -1.40 -5.15 -1.12
C GLN A 65 -0.81 -4.17 -0.11
N PHE A 66 -0.39 -4.67 1.05
CA PHE A 66 0.22 -3.88 2.11
C PHE A 66 1.74 -4.03 2.09
N TYR A 67 2.42 -2.90 2.27
CA TYR A 67 3.88 -2.75 2.24
C TYR A 67 4.34 -1.87 3.40
N MET A 68 5.65 -1.71 3.52
CA MET A 68 6.33 -0.62 4.23
C MET A 68 7.60 -0.29 3.46
N LEU A 69 7.43 0.10 2.20
CA LEU A 69 8.54 0.24 1.26
C LEU A 69 9.02 1.68 1.23
N GLU A 70 10.23 1.88 1.74
CA GLU A 70 10.96 3.13 1.69
C GLU A 70 11.57 3.35 0.30
N LEU A 71 11.32 4.51 -0.30
CA LEU A 71 11.76 4.85 -1.63
C LEU A 71 12.30 6.29 -1.67
N ASP A 72 13.26 6.52 -2.55
CA ASP A 72 13.61 7.86 -3.00
C ASP A 72 12.60 8.37 -4.05
N ASP A 73 12.65 9.67 -4.35
CA ASP A 73 11.76 10.32 -5.31
C ASP A 73 11.79 9.63 -6.69
N ALA A 74 12.98 9.31 -7.20
CA ALA A 74 13.15 8.75 -8.55
C ALA A 74 12.51 7.35 -8.65
N THR A 75 12.82 6.48 -7.71
CA THR A 75 12.31 5.11 -7.68
C THR A 75 10.80 5.08 -7.44
N PHE A 76 10.28 6.01 -6.62
CA PHE A 76 8.84 6.14 -6.42
C PHE A 76 8.12 6.49 -7.72
N GLN A 77 8.62 7.51 -8.45
CA GLN A 77 8.01 7.91 -9.73
C GLN A 77 8.04 6.78 -10.75
N GLU A 78 9.18 6.09 -10.90
CA GLU A 78 9.29 4.94 -11.79
C GLU A 78 8.28 3.84 -11.43
N ARG A 79 8.17 3.48 -10.15
CA ARG A 79 7.27 2.40 -9.72
C ARG A 79 5.80 2.77 -9.86
N VAL A 80 5.41 3.98 -9.46
CA VAL A 80 4.01 4.43 -9.55
C VAL A 80 3.56 4.53 -11.00
N ASN A 81 4.42 4.99 -11.90
CA ASN A 81 4.09 5.09 -13.33
C ASN A 81 3.88 3.73 -14.02
N LEU A 82 4.42 2.64 -13.46
CA LEU A 82 4.22 1.29 -13.98
C LEU A 82 2.91 0.64 -13.49
N LEU A 83 2.29 1.19 -12.44
CA LEU A 83 1.06 0.65 -11.87
C LEU A 83 -0.15 1.22 -12.60
N THR A 84 -0.81 0.38 -13.41
CA THR A 84 -2.11 0.70 -14.02
C THR A 84 -3.25 0.16 -13.16
N ASP A 85 -4.43 0.77 -13.27
CA ASP A 85 -5.66 0.32 -12.61
C ASP A 85 -5.54 0.12 -11.09
N SER A 86 -4.67 0.93 -10.47
CA SER A 86 -4.32 0.82 -9.06
C SER A 86 -4.32 2.18 -8.37
N VAL A 87 -4.63 2.18 -7.07
CA VAL A 87 -4.46 3.35 -6.19
C VAL A 87 -3.30 3.09 -5.25
N VAL A 88 -2.29 3.94 -5.31
CA VAL A 88 -1.11 3.87 -4.45
C VAL A 88 -1.28 4.78 -3.25
N TYR A 89 -1.08 4.23 -2.07
CA TYR A 89 -1.08 4.95 -0.80
C TYR A 89 0.36 5.07 -0.29
N ALA A 90 0.81 6.30 -0.18
CA ALA A 90 2.15 6.64 0.29
C ALA A 90 2.11 7.81 1.27
N VAL A 91 3.13 7.88 2.13
CA VAL A 91 3.49 9.09 2.86
C VAL A 91 4.71 9.71 2.20
N HIS A 92 4.74 11.03 2.13
CA HIS A 92 5.82 11.80 1.51
C HIS A 92 6.50 12.67 2.56
N LYS A 93 7.81 12.85 2.40
CA LYS A 93 8.58 13.84 3.13
C LYS A 93 8.03 15.23 2.83
N ARG A 94 7.94 16.04 3.89
CA ARG A 94 7.38 17.39 3.83
C ARG A 94 8.34 18.39 3.24
#